data_AF-A0A2C9LDB9-F1
#
_entry.id   AF-A0A2C9LDB9-F1
#
_cell.length_a   1.000
_cell.length_b   1.000
_cell.length_c   1.000
_cell.angle_alpha   90.00
_cell.angle_beta   90.00
_cell.angle_gamma   90.00
#
_symmetry.space_group_name_H-M   'P 1'
#
loop_
_entity.id
_entity.type
_entity.pdbx_description
1 polymer ?
#
loop_
_entity_poly.entity_id
_entity_poly.type
_entity_poly.pdbx_seq_one_letter_code
_entity_poly.pdbx_strand_id
1 'polypeptide(L)'
;MEAPDLQLAAELGKALLEKNRELESQVVQLQNQNQDQTLEIQYLKSQLDTMRTMTESRNRIYEEVDRTAQDLEKNNQRLIMEARADKQKIEKQSALINLLEEKVDDLQKKLDDLKEAEKKKVSKKAPEKRRTSSLNRLSLSDTKDQHSEVYFENLAWTHSDQFKNLPLNPYEFEIRKLQESIQKMKVQQTIDRRKMEDLEVECSVLVEENQNLEKKVNVLETKLSEAIMIQYELERAKSSPDPGMTKFAPATDIHGELHETENKLLSELEHDDPELKSEAKAVKLESGGSLYSSTESINKVATDAKEIQVGEDASLSILDELESQYQSLFTKYQALIQTKNKKGDDDDGSRQRLAHKEVQTLLHITLNRDYYQDGGHIPPYKALFKDIFATLRKNRIEENPDADADKRNSMCSPLTSPCVDGAKGLIDGR
;
A
#
# COMPACT_ATOMS: atom_id res chain seq x y z
N MET A 1 -73.48 45.69 62.62
CA MET A 1 -72.55 44.69 62.07
C MET A 1 -71.47 44.51 63.11
N GLU A 2 -71.54 43.38 63.81
CA GLU A 2 -70.81 43.13 65.04
C GLU A 2 -69.36 42.71 64.70
N ALA A 3 -68.39 43.21 65.46
CA ALA A 3 -66.97 42.92 65.34
C ALA A 3 -66.56 41.44 65.11
N PRO A 4 -67.24 40.41 65.67
CA PRO A 4 -66.89 39.00 65.43
C PRO A 4 -67.01 38.55 63.96
N ASP A 5 -68.02 39.00 63.22
CA ASP A 5 -68.21 38.58 61.82
C ASP A 5 -67.09 39.12 60.91
N LEU A 6 -66.60 40.32 61.22
CA LEU A 6 -65.50 40.95 60.50
C LEU A 6 -64.17 40.22 60.76
N GLN A 7 -63.94 39.79 62.00
CA GLN A 7 -62.74 39.02 62.36
C GLN A 7 -62.74 37.66 61.66
N LEU A 8 -63.87 36.95 61.63
CA LEU A 8 -64.00 35.67 60.94
C LEU A 8 -63.76 35.82 59.42
N ALA A 9 -64.33 36.86 58.80
CA ALA A 9 -64.11 37.15 57.38
C ALA A 9 -62.62 37.45 57.09
N ALA A 10 -61.93 38.15 57.99
CA ALA A 10 -60.50 38.43 57.86
C ALA A 10 -59.64 37.16 58.01
N GLU A 11 -59.97 36.27 58.95
CA GLU A 11 -59.27 34.98 59.13
C GLU A 11 -59.47 34.06 57.93
N LEU A 12 -60.69 33.98 57.37
CA LEU A 12 -60.96 33.21 56.16
C LEU A 12 -60.22 33.79 54.94
N GLY A 13 -60.21 35.11 54.79
CA GLY A 13 -59.47 35.80 53.75
C GLY A 13 -57.96 35.53 53.83
N LYS A 14 -57.40 35.54 55.04
CA LYS A 14 -56.00 35.19 55.29
C LYS A 14 -55.71 33.74 54.89
N ALA A 15 -56.54 32.78 55.30
CA ALA A 15 -56.37 31.36 54.96
C ALA A 15 -56.47 31.12 53.44
N LEU A 16 -57.38 31.81 52.75
CA LEU A 16 -57.50 31.73 51.29
C LEU A 16 -56.28 32.33 50.58
N LEU A 17 -55.75 33.46 51.06
CA LEU A 17 -54.52 34.05 50.51
C LEU A 17 -53.30 33.16 50.74
N GLU A 18 -53.19 32.54 51.92
CA GLU A 18 -52.12 31.59 52.22
C GLU A 18 -52.21 30.35 51.32
N LYS A 19 -53.41 29.79 51.13
CA LYS A 19 -53.65 28.70 50.19
C LYS A 19 -53.35 29.08 48.74
N ASN A 20 -53.73 30.29 48.33
CA ASN A 20 -53.43 30.79 46.99
C ASN A 20 -51.93 30.92 46.78
N ARG A 21 -51.20 31.48 47.76
CA ARG A 21 -49.73 31.59 47.73
C ARG A 21 -49.03 30.22 47.71
N GLU A 22 -49.54 29.25 48.46
CA GLU A 22 -49.05 27.86 48.41
C GLU A 22 -49.24 27.26 47.01
N LEU A 23 -50.42 27.44 46.40
CA LEU A 23 -50.71 26.97 45.05
C LEU A 23 -49.84 27.65 44.00
N GLU A 24 -49.67 28.97 44.07
CA GLU A 24 -48.76 29.72 43.20
C GLU A 24 -47.32 29.19 43.33
N SER A 25 -46.84 28.97 44.55
CA SER A 25 -45.52 28.40 44.78
C SER A 25 -45.38 26.99 44.20
N GLN A 26 -46.40 26.14 44.32
CA GLN A 26 -46.40 24.80 43.72
C GLN A 26 -46.41 24.85 42.20
N VAL A 27 -47.19 25.76 41.60
CA VAL A 27 -47.22 25.96 40.15
C VAL A 27 -45.84 26.37 39.64
N VAL A 28 -45.20 27.36 40.27
CA VAL A 28 -43.85 27.79 39.90
C VAL A 28 -42.84 26.66 40.06
N GLN A 29 -42.92 25.87 41.13
CA GLN A 29 -42.05 24.72 41.32
C GLN A 29 -42.24 23.67 40.21
N LEU A 30 -43.48 23.33 39.86
CA LEU A 30 -43.79 22.39 38.79
C LEU A 30 -43.35 22.92 37.42
N GLN A 31 -43.49 24.23 37.17
CA GLN A 31 -42.99 24.87 35.96
C GLN A 31 -41.47 24.77 35.84
N ASN A 32 -40.73 25.04 36.93
CA ASN A 32 -39.27 24.87 36.96
C ASN A 32 -38.86 23.42 36.72
N GLN A 33 -39.53 22.46 37.36
CA GLN A 33 -39.27 21.03 37.14
C GLN A 33 -39.55 20.60 35.69
N ASN A 34 -40.63 21.13 35.09
CA ASN A 34 -40.97 20.85 33.69
C ASN A 34 -39.92 21.43 32.74
N GLN A 35 -39.40 22.62 33.05
CA GLN A 35 -38.31 23.25 32.30
C GLN A 35 -37.03 22.42 32.39
N ASP A 36 -36.64 21.97 33.58
CA ASP A 36 -35.46 21.13 33.78
C ASP A 36 -35.58 19.80 33.00
N GLN A 37 -36.75 19.14 33.08
CA GLN A 37 -37.05 17.94 32.31
C GLN A 37 -36.98 18.19 30.80
N THR A 38 -37.44 19.35 30.33
CA THR A 38 -37.38 19.72 28.91
C THR A 38 -35.93 19.86 28.45
N LEU A 39 -35.07 20.48 29.26
CA LEU A 39 -33.64 20.60 28.97
C LEU A 39 -32.94 19.23 28.98
N GLU A 40 -33.28 18.36 29.92
CA GLU A 40 -32.76 16.98 29.96
C GLU A 40 -33.14 16.19 28.71
N ILE A 41 -34.41 16.27 28.28
CA ILE A 41 -34.87 15.63 27.04
C ILE A 41 -34.11 16.17 25.83
N GLN A 42 -33.85 17.48 25.76
CA GLN A 42 -33.08 18.08 24.67
C GLN A 42 -31.63 17.60 24.67
N TYR A 43 -30.99 17.53 25.85
CA TYR A 43 -29.63 17.02 25.99
C TYR A 43 -29.52 15.56 25.55
N LEU A 44 -30.43 14.70 26.02
CA LEU A 44 -30.46 13.28 25.64
C LEU A 44 -30.73 13.09 24.15
N LYS A 45 -31.58 13.93 23.54
CA LYS A 45 -31.79 13.93 22.07
C LYS A 45 -30.50 14.28 21.33
N SER A 46 -29.82 15.35 21.74
CA SER A 46 -28.54 15.76 21.13
C SER A 46 -27.48 14.66 21.23
N GLN A 47 -27.39 14.01 22.40
CA GLN A 47 -26.48 12.88 22.59
C GLN A 47 -26.86 11.69 21.69
N LEU A 48 -28.15 11.40 21.54
CA LEU A 48 -28.64 10.32 20.69
C LEU A 48 -28.36 10.59 19.21
N ASP A 49 -28.53 11.83 18.75
CA ASP A 49 -28.22 12.21 17.37
C ASP A 49 -26.71 12.15 17.10
N THR A 50 -25.88 12.57 18.05
CA THR A 50 -24.41 12.39 17.97
C THR A 50 -24.04 10.89 17.87
N MET A 51 -24.70 10.03 18.63
CA MET A 51 -24.47 8.58 18.57
C MET A 51 -24.92 7.97 17.22
N ARG A 52 -25.99 8.52 16.62
CA ARG A 52 -26.44 8.12 15.28
C ARG A 52 -25.42 8.52 14.22
N THR A 53 -24.97 9.77 14.19
CA THR A 53 -23.97 10.24 13.22
C THR A 53 -22.65 9.49 13.36
N MET A 54 -22.20 9.20 14.59
CA MET A 54 -21.01 8.38 14.83
C MET A 54 -21.19 6.94 14.32
N THR A 55 -22.38 6.36 14.51
CA THR A 55 -22.68 5.01 14.02
C THR A 55 -22.72 4.97 12.49
N GLU A 56 -23.31 5.97 11.85
CA GLU A 56 -23.33 6.11 10.38
C GLU A 56 -21.92 6.29 9.81
N SER A 57 -21.10 7.15 10.41
CA SER A 57 -19.69 7.33 10.04
C SER A 57 -18.90 6.03 10.15
N ARG A 58 -19.06 5.29 11.26
CA ARG A 58 -18.45 3.97 11.44
C ARG A 58 -18.87 2.98 10.35
N ASN A 59 -20.15 2.95 9.99
CA ASN A 59 -20.65 2.07 8.93
C ASN A 59 -20.03 2.43 7.57
N ARG A 60 -19.91 3.73 7.24
CA ARG A 60 -19.23 4.19 6.01
C ARG A 60 -17.77 3.74 5.97
N ILE A 61 -17.04 3.84 7.08
CA ILE A 61 -15.66 3.36 7.18
C ILE A 61 -15.58 1.85 6.95
N TYR A 62 -16.51 1.06 7.51
CA TYR A 62 -16.54 -0.38 7.27
C TYR A 62 -16.81 -0.74 5.81
N GLU A 63 -17.74 -0.05 5.15
CA GLU A 63 -17.98 -0.24 3.72
C GLU A 63 -16.73 0.09 2.89
N GLU A 64 -16.01 1.16 3.24
CA GLU A 64 -14.80 1.55 2.52
C GLU A 64 -13.66 0.55 2.73
N VAL A 65 -13.51 0.01 3.94
CA VAL A 65 -12.55 -1.07 4.21
C VAL A 65 -12.91 -2.33 3.42
N ASP A 66 -14.19 -2.67 3.29
CA ASP A 66 -14.62 -3.83 2.49
C ASP A 66 -14.33 -3.62 0.99
N ARG A 67 -14.63 -2.43 0.45
CA ARG A 67 -14.29 -2.08 -0.94
C ARG A 67 -12.79 -2.19 -1.21
N THR A 68 -11.96 -1.57 -0.36
CA THR A 68 -10.50 -1.60 -0.52
C THR A 68 -9.93 -3.01 -0.37
N ALA A 69 -10.47 -3.82 0.54
CA ALA A 69 -10.07 -5.22 0.68
C ALA A 69 -10.36 -6.04 -0.58
N GLN A 70 -11.55 -5.87 -1.17
CA GLN A 70 -11.92 -6.54 -2.42
C GLN A 70 -11.04 -6.10 -3.60
N ASP A 71 -10.71 -4.82 -3.71
CA ASP A 71 -9.85 -4.30 -4.77
C ASP A 71 -8.41 -4.81 -4.64
N LEU A 72 -7.88 -4.89 -3.41
CA LEU A 72 -6.59 -5.51 -3.14
C LEU A 72 -6.59 -7.01 -3.49
N GLU A 73 -7.66 -7.73 -3.18
CA GLU A 73 -7.80 -9.14 -3.54
C GLU A 73 -7.80 -9.33 -5.07
N LYS A 74 -8.59 -8.54 -5.80
CA LYS A 74 -8.61 -8.56 -7.27
C LYS A 74 -7.23 -8.26 -7.87
N ASN A 75 -6.54 -7.23 -7.36
CA ASN A 75 -5.21 -6.88 -7.83
C ASN A 75 -4.18 -7.98 -7.52
N ASN A 76 -4.28 -8.61 -6.35
CA ASN A 76 -3.43 -9.74 -5.99
C ASN A 76 -3.66 -10.94 -6.92
N GLN A 77 -4.91 -11.30 -7.19
CA GLN A 77 -5.25 -12.37 -8.15
C GLN A 77 -4.68 -12.05 -9.55
N ARG A 78 -4.79 -10.80 -10.02
CA ARG A 78 -4.21 -10.35 -11.29
C ARG A 78 -2.68 -10.51 -11.30
N LEU A 79 -2.00 -10.06 -10.25
CA LEU A 79 -0.53 -10.19 -10.12
C LEU A 79 -0.09 -11.66 -10.07
N ILE A 80 -0.84 -12.54 -9.42
CA ILE A 80 -0.55 -13.98 -9.41
C ILE A 80 -0.67 -14.57 -10.82
N MET A 81 -1.71 -14.19 -11.57
CA MET A 81 -1.87 -14.64 -12.96
C MET A 81 -0.74 -14.14 -13.86
N GLU A 82 -0.34 -12.87 -13.72
CA GLU A 82 0.77 -12.26 -14.45
C GLU A 82 2.11 -12.94 -14.11
N ALA A 83 2.40 -13.14 -12.82
CA ALA A 83 3.59 -13.84 -12.36
C ALA A 83 3.65 -15.29 -12.89
N ARG A 84 2.49 -15.97 -12.98
CA ARG A 84 2.40 -17.32 -13.58
C ARG A 84 2.69 -17.29 -15.08
N ALA A 85 2.19 -16.29 -15.80
CA ALA A 85 2.45 -16.12 -17.23
C ALA A 85 3.93 -15.83 -17.50
N ASP A 86 4.54 -14.95 -16.70
CA ASP A 86 5.96 -14.62 -16.79
C ASP A 86 6.83 -15.84 -16.45
N LYS A 87 6.49 -16.60 -15.41
CA LYS A 87 7.18 -17.86 -15.09
C LYS A 87 7.19 -18.82 -16.29
N GLN A 88 6.05 -19.01 -16.95
CA GLN A 88 5.97 -19.87 -18.14
C GLN A 88 6.80 -19.32 -19.31
N LYS A 89 6.87 -17.99 -19.47
CA LYS A 89 7.70 -17.34 -20.49
C LYS A 89 9.19 -17.57 -20.21
N ILE A 90 9.61 -17.40 -18.96
CA ILE A 90 10.98 -17.68 -18.51
C ILE A 90 11.32 -19.15 -18.78
N GLU A 91 10.48 -20.09 -18.36
CA GLU A 91 10.70 -21.53 -18.59
C GLU A 91 10.89 -21.85 -20.09
N LYS A 92 10.06 -21.28 -20.97
CA LYS A 92 10.20 -21.46 -22.43
C LYS A 92 11.51 -20.88 -22.96
N GLN A 93 11.90 -19.69 -22.49
CA GLN A 93 13.15 -19.05 -22.90
C GLN A 93 14.37 -19.83 -22.39
N SER A 94 14.34 -20.30 -21.15
CA SER A 94 15.38 -21.16 -20.57
C SER A 94 15.52 -22.47 -21.36
N ALA A 95 14.41 -23.11 -21.74
CA ALA A 95 14.46 -24.31 -22.58
C ALA A 95 15.09 -24.04 -23.97
N LEU A 96 14.79 -22.89 -24.57
CA LEU A 96 15.40 -22.47 -25.84
C LEU A 96 16.91 -22.21 -25.69
N ILE A 97 17.33 -21.56 -24.60
CA ILE A 97 18.75 -21.32 -24.30
C ILE A 97 19.49 -22.65 -24.19
N ASN A 98 18.98 -23.60 -23.40
CA ASN A 98 19.60 -24.93 -23.26
C ASN A 98 19.76 -25.65 -24.61
N LEU A 99 18.75 -25.58 -25.49
CA LEU A 99 18.82 -26.16 -26.84
C LEU A 99 19.88 -25.46 -27.71
N LEU A 100 20.04 -24.15 -27.57
CA LEU A 100 21.07 -23.41 -28.29
C LEU A 100 22.47 -23.73 -27.76
N GLU A 101 22.63 -23.88 -26.44
CA GLU A 101 23.88 -24.30 -25.81
C GLU A 101 24.28 -25.70 -26.29
N GLU A 102 23.36 -26.67 -26.31
CA GLU A 102 23.62 -28.01 -26.85
C GLU A 102 24.09 -27.96 -28.32
N LYS A 103 23.46 -27.12 -29.15
CA LYS A 103 23.89 -26.93 -30.55
C LYS A 103 25.27 -26.29 -30.67
N VAL A 104 25.62 -25.36 -29.78
CA VAL A 104 26.94 -24.74 -29.76
C VAL A 104 27.99 -25.79 -29.37
N ASP A 105 27.73 -26.60 -28.35
CA ASP A 105 28.61 -27.69 -27.93
C ASP A 105 28.81 -28.72 -29.06
N ASP A 106 27.74 -29.10 -29.75
CA ASP A 106 27.81 -29.99 -30.92
C ASP A 106 28.65 -29.41 -32.06
N LEU A 107 28.50 -28.12 -32.35
CA LEU A 107 29.29 -27.43 -33.37
C LEU A 107 30.76 -27.31 -32.95
N GLN A 108 31.02 -27.02 -31.68
CA GLN A 108 32.36 -26.94 -31.11
C GLN A 108 33.07 -28.30 -31.21
N LYS A 109 32.38 -29.39 -30.85
CA LYS A 109 32.89 -30.75 -31.00
C LYS A 109 33.24 -31.09 -32.45
N LYS A 110 32.33 -30.78 -33.41
CA LYS A 110 32.59 -30.98 -34.85
C LYS A 110 33.80 -30.17 -35.34
N LEU A 111 33.97 -28.95 -34.85
CA LEU A 111 35.11 -28.10 -35.18
C LEU A 111 36.43 -28.70 -34.66
N ASP A 112 36.43 -29.21 -33.43
CA ASP A 112 37.62 -29.81 -32.82
C ASP A 112 37.97 -31.16 -33.48
N ASP A 113 36.98 -31.98 -33.84
CA ASP A 113 37.17 -33.20 -34.65
C ASP A 113 37.82 -32.90 -36.02
N LEU A 114 37.37 -31.82 -36.70
CA LEU A 114 37.95 -31.38 -37.97
C LEU A 114 39.39 -30.87 -37.80
N LYS A 115 39.67 -30.07 -36.78
CA LYS A 115 41.03 -29.60 -36.46
C LYS A 115 41.97 -30.77 -36.16
N GLU A 116 41.51 -31.78 -35.43
CA GLU A 116 42.27 -33.01 -35.20
C GLU A 116 42.55 -33.77 -36.49
N ALA A 117 41.54 -33.93 -37.35
CA ALA A 117 41.69 -34.59 -38.63
C ALA A 117 42.69 -33.85 -39.55
N GLU A 118 42.69 -32.52 -39.51
CA GLU A 118 43.64 -31.68 -40.23
C GLU A 118 45.08 -31.84 -39.69
N LYS A 119 45.28 -31.78 -38.37
CA LYS A 119 46.59 -32.06 -37.74
C LYS A 119 47.13 -33.44 -38.10
N LYS A 120 46.28 -34.48 -38.09
CA LYS A 120 46.63 -35.85 -38.51
C LYS A 120 47.02 -35.90 -40.00
N LYS A 121 46.39 -35.11 -40.88
CA LYS A 121 46.76 -35.01 -42.31
C LYS A 121 48.09 -34.28 -42.53
N VAL A 122 48.37 -33.21 -41.77
CA VAL A 122 49.64 -32.46 -41.86
C VAL A 122 50.81 -33.30 -41.34
N SER A 123 50.62 -34.05 -40.25
CA SER A 123 51.63 -34.98 -39.71
C SER A 123 52.00 -36.11 -40.68
N LYS A 124 51.07 -36.56 -41.52
CA LYS A 124 51.33 -37.57 -42.56
C LYS A 124 52.05 -37.03 -43.80
N LYS A 125 52.24 -35.70 -43.93
CA LYS A 125 52.79 -35.05 -45.13
C LYS A 125 54.27 -34.65 -45.07
N ALA A 126 55.04 -35.08 -44.07
CA ALA A 126 56.51 -35.06 -44.18
C ALA A 126 57.14 -36.19 -43.35
N PRO A 127 58.09 -37.01 -43.89
CA PRO A 127 58.80 -36.85 -45.15
C PRO A 127 58.56 -38.02 -46.12
N GLU A 128 57.91 -37.76 -47.25
CA GLU A 128 58.11 -38.58 -48.45
C GLU A 128 58.67 -37.67 -49.54
N LYS A 129 60.00 -37.64 -49.61
CA LYS A 129 60.73 -36.97 -50.69
C LYS A 129 60.62 -37.82 -51.96
N ARG A 130 60.18 -37.12 -53.01
CA ARG A 130 60.37 -37.40 -54.45
C ARG A 130 59.48 -38.51 -55.00
N ARG A 131 58.61 -38.14 -55.95
CA ARG A 131 58.90 -38.25 -57.40
C ARG A 131 57.75 -37.66 -58.25
N THR A 132 58.17 -36.80 -59.19
CA THR A 132 57.69 -36.64 -60.59
C THR A 132 56.22 -36.35 -60.82
N SER A 133 55.90 -35.17 -61.38
CA SER A 133 55.48 -34.96 -62.79
C SER A 133 54.11 -35.59 -63.09
N SER A 134 53.12 -34.96 -63.69
CA SER A 134 53.07 -33.84 -64.62
C SER A 134 51.57 -33.66 -64.92
N LEU A 135 51.15 -32.42 -65.19
CA LEU A 135 50.05 -32.02 -66.08
C LEU A 135 48.78 -32.90 -66.14
N ASN A 136 47.63 -32.31 -65.83
CA ASN A 136 46.52 -32.39 -66.76
C ASN A 136 45.66 -31.13 -66.71
N ARG A 137 45.78 -30.37 -67.81
CA ARG A 137 44.92 -29.27 -68.22
C ARG A 137 43.85 -29.92 -69.10
N LEU A 138 42.58 -29.85 -68.74
CA LEU A 138 41.49 -30.20 -69.64
C LEU A 138 40.52 -29.03 -69.75
N SER A 139 40.47 -28.53 -70.98
CA SER A 139 39.58 -27.51 -71.51
C SER A 139 38.48 -28.24 -72.30
N LEU A 140 37.25 -27.78 -72.09
CA LEU A 140 36.10 -27.74 -73.00
C LEU A 140 35.86 -28.88 -74.01
N SER A 141 34.64 -29.41 -73.97
CA SER A 141 33.89 -29.70 -75.20
C SER A 141 32.40 -29.41 -74.97
N ASP A 142 31.93 -28.43 -75.73
CA ASP A 142 30.56 -28.04 -76.00
C ASP A 142 30.01 -28.99 -77.08
N THR A 143 28.88 -29.64 -76.84
CA THR A 143 28.07 -30.27 -77.89
C THR A 143 26.61 -29.93 -77.64
N LYS A 144 26.11 -29.04 -78.49
CA LYS A 144 24.69 -28.76 -78.72
C LYS A 144 23.91 -30.00 -79.17
N ASP A 145 22.68 -30.04 -78.68
CA ASP A 145 21.44 -30.51 -79.32
C ASP A 145 21.41 -31.92 -79.93
N GLN A 146 20.65 -32.80 -79.28
CA GLN A 146 19.52 -33.44 -79.94
C GLN A 146 18.48 -33.94 -78.93
N HIS A 147 17.24 -33.56 -79.21
CA HIS A 147 16.03 -34.01 -78.56
C HIS A 147 15.84 -35.53 -78.64
N SER A 148 15.11 -36.01 -77.62
CA SER A 148 14.16 -37.14 -77.68
C SER A 148 14.66 -38.53 -77.32
N GLU A 149 13.83 -39.19 -76.50
CA GLU A 149 13.75 -40.64 -76.24
C GLU A 149 14.83 -41.29 -75.36
N VAL A 150 14.86 -40.93 -74.06
CA VAL A 150 15.11 -41.95 -73.01
C VAL A 150 14.32 -41.62 -71.74
N TYR A 151 13.00 -41.45 -71.86
CA TYR A 151 12.12 -41.63 -70.69
C TYR A 151 11.90 -43.13 -70.54
N PHE A 152 12.01 -43.64 -69.31
CA PHE A 152 11.72 -45.02 -68.90
C PHE A 152 12.84 -46.09 -68.93
N GLU A 153 14.01 -45.86 -68.32
CA GLU A 153 14.79 -47.04 -67.86
C GLU A 153 15.78 -46.83 -66.70
N ASN A 154 15.44 -45.98 -65.73
CA ASN A 154 16.18 -45.99 -64.47
C ASN A 154 15.26 -45.62 -63.31
N LEU A 155 14.51 -46.60 -62.81
CA LEU A 155 13.75 -46.50 -61.56
C LEU A 155 14.38 -47.30 -60.41
N ALA A 156 15.65 -47.70 -60.52
CA ALA A 156 16.36 -48.46 -59.49
C ALA A 156 16.67 -47.65 -58.20
N TRP A 157 16.53 -46.32 -58.24
CA TRP A 157 16.76 -45.42 -57.09
C TRP A 157 15.52 -45.20 -56.21
N THR A 158 14.35 -45.74 -56.62
CA THR A 158 13.08 -45.59 -55.88
C THR A 158 12.87 -46.65 -54.80
N HIS A 159 13.76 -47.67 -54.72
CA HIS A 159 13.69 -48.76 -53.74
C HIS A 159 14.61 -48.53 -52.53
N SER A 160 15.07 -47.30 -52.32
CA SER A 160 15.76 -46.90 -51.10
C SER A 160 14.74 -46.38 -50.08
N ASP A 161 14.75 -46.92 -48.86
CA ASP A 161 13.90 -46.53 -47.72
C ASP A 161 13.97 -45.03 -47.36
N GLN A 162 14.84 -44.27 -48.02
CA GLN A 162 15.07 -42.83 -47.86
C GLN A 162 13.92 -41.94 -48.33
N PHE A 163 13.01 -42.44 -49.18
CA PHE A 163 11.92 -41.64 -49.74
C PHE A 163 10.54 -41.84 -49.07
N LYS A 164 10.45 -42.70 -48.04
CA LYS A 164 9.19 -42.92 -47.30
C LYS A 164 8.75 -41.71 -46.45
N ASN A 165 9.64 -40.74 -46.23
CA ASN A 165 9.39 -39.55 -45.40
C ASN A 165 9.36 -38.23 -46.21
N LEU A 166 9.35 -38.27 -47.53
CA LEU A 166 9.25 -37.05 -48.33
C LEU A 166 7.77 -36.62 -48.39
N PRO A 167 7.40 -35.43 -47.89
CA PRO A 167 5.99 -35.01 -47.84
C PRO A 167 5.41 -34.99 -49.25
N LEU A 168 4.21 -35.57 -49.38
CA LEU A 168 3.48 -35.76 -50.64
C LEU A 168 3.14 -34.43 -51.34
N ASN A 169 3.34 -33.29 -50.67
CA ASN A 169 3.12 -31.95 -51.19
C ASN A 169 4.22 -30.96 -50.70
N PRO A 170 5.00 -30.33 -51.60
CA PRO A 170 6.01 -29.32 -51.25
C PRO A 170 5.46 -28.12 -50.45
N TYR A 171 4.16 -27.85 -50.56
CA TYR A 171 3.48 -26.73 -49.91
C TYR A 171 2.85 -27.10 -48.55
N GLU A 172 2.94 -28.35 -48.10
CA GLU A 172 2.27 -28.81 -46.87
C GLU A 172 2.74 -28.04 -45.63
N PHE A 173 4.03 -27.70 -45.57
CA PHE A 173 4.60 -26.88 -44.49
C PHE A 173 4.05 -25.44 -44.50
N GLU A 174 3.98 -24.82 -45.68
CA GLU A 174 3.41 -23.47 -45.86
C GLU A 174 1.93 -23.46 -45.45
N ILE A 175 1.17 -24.49 -45.85
CA ILE A 175 -0.24 -24.65 -45.49
C ILE A 175 -0.41 -24.76 -43.98
N ARG A 176 0.40 -25.57 -43.28
CA ARG A 176 0.33 -25.64 -41.80
C ARG A 176 0.69 -24.31 -41.14
N LYS A 177 1.73 -23.63 -41.62
CA LYS A 177 2.14 -22.31 -41.11
C LYS A 177 1.04 -21.26 -41.30
N LEU A 178 0.38 -21.26 -42.46
CA LEU A 178 -0.76 -20.38 -42.73
C LEU A 178 -1.97 -20.75 -41.86
N GLN A 179 -2.24 -22.03 -41.65
CA GLN A 179 -3.31 -22.50 -40.75
C GLN A 179 -3.06 -22.06 -39.31
N GLU A 180 -1.83 -22.18 -38.80
CA GLU A 180 -1.44 -21.67 -37.47
C GLU A 180 -1.58 -20.15 -37.38
N SER A 181 -1.19 -19.41 -38.43
CA SER A 181 -1.36 -17.96 -38.50
C SER A 181 -2.84 -17.57 -38.45
N ILE A 182 -3.69 -18.26 -39.22
CA ILE A 182 -5.15 -18.06 -39.20
C ILE A 182 -5.73 -18.37 -37.82
N GLN A 183 -5.28 -19.45 -37.17
CA GLN A 183 -5.73 -19.77 -35.81
C GLN A 183 -5.33 -18.69 -34.80
N LYS A 184 -4.08 -18.20 -34.86
CA LYS A 184 -3.61 -17.09 -34.01
C LYS A 184 -4.43 -15.82 -34.26
N MET A 185 -4.67 -15.46 -35.52
CA MET A 185 -5.49 -14.30 -35.85
C MET A 185 -6.94 -14.46 -35.39
N LYS A 186 -7.54 -15.65 -35.49
CA LYS A 186 -8.89 -15.92 -34.97
C LYS A 186 -8.97 -15.76 -33.45
N VAL A 187 -7.99 -16.30 -32.71
CA VAL A 187 -7.93 -16.12 -31.26
C VAL A 187 -7.75 -14.64 -30.92
N GLN A 188 -6.85 -13.93 -31.62
CA GLN A 188 -6.65 -12.50 -31.42
C GLN A 188 -7.93 -11.70 -31.69
N GLN A 189 -8.64 -11.99 -32.79
CA GLN A 189 -9.91 -11.36 -33.12
C GLN A 189 -10.96 -11.59 -32.02
N THR A 190 -11.03 -12.80 -31.42
CA THR A 190 -11.96 -13.04 -30.32
C THR A 190 -11.60 -12.29 -29.04
N ILE A 191 -10.31 -12.10 -28.77
CA ILE A 191 -9.83 -11.30 -27.62
C ILE A 191 -10.16 -9.82 -27.85
N ASP A 192 -9.87 -9.30 -29.04
CA ASP A 192 -10.10 -7.89 -29.36
C ASP A 192 -11.60 -7.56 -29.41
N ARG A 193 -12.44 -8.50 -29.87
CA ARG A 193 -13.90 -8.37 -29.78
C ARG A 193 -14.37 -8.25 -28.33
N ARG A 194 -13.86 -9.08 -27.41
CA ARG A 194 -14.20 -8.99 -25.98
C ARG A 194 -13.74 -7.68 -25.36
N LYS A 195 -12.52 -7.23 -25.67
CA LYS A 195 -12.03 -5.93 -25.21
C LYS A 195 -12.88 -4.76 -25.73
N MET A 196 -13.36 -4.84 -26.96
CA MET A 196 -14.26 -3.85 -27.52
C MET A 196 -15.60 -3.84 -26.78
N GLU A 197 -16.18 -5.01 -26.49
CA GLU A 197 -17.40 -5.15 -25.69
C GLU A 197 -17.20 -4.60 -24.26
N ASP A 198 -16.08 -4.90 -23.61
CA ASP A 198 -15.75 -4.39 -22.27
C ASP A 198 -15.63 -2.85 -22.25
N LEU A 199 -14.92 -2.27 -23.24
CA LEU A 199 -14.78 -0.83 -23.39
C LEU A 199 -16.11 -0.14 -23.74
N GLU A 200 -16.97 -0.79 -24.53
CA GLU A 200 -18.30 -0.27 -24.86
C GLU A 200 -19.18 -0.17 -23.61
N VAL A 201 -19.11 -1.17 -22.72
CA VAL A 201 -19.80 -1.14 -21.42
C VAL A 201 -19.24 -0.02 -20.53
N GLU A 202 -17.91 0.12 -20.44
CA GLU A 202 -17.27 1.20 -19.68
C GLU A 202 -17.68 2.59 -20.20
N CYS A 203 -17.67 2.80 -21.52
CA CYS A 203 -18.16 4.03 -22.13
C CYS A 203 -19.63 4.28 -21.82
N SER A 204 -20.48 3.25 -21.84
CA SER A 204 -21.90 3.39 -21.49
C SER A 204 -22.09 3.87 -20.05
N VAL A 205 -21.35 3.30 -19.10
CA VAL A 205 -21.41 3.69 -17.68
C VAL A 205 -20.92 5.13 -17.50
N LEU A 206 -19.79 5.49 -18.10
CA LEU A 206 -19.25 6.86 -18.02
C LEU A 206 -20.18 7.91 -18.65
N VAL A 207 -20.91 7.55 -19.71
CA VAL A 207 -21.94 8.43 -20.29
C VAL A 207 -23.10 8.63 -19.33
N GLU A 208 -23.57 7.58 -18.66
CA GLU A 208 -24.64 7.68 -17.66
C GLU A 208 -24.21 8.53 -16.46
N GLU A 209 -22.98 8.33 -15.96
CA GLU A 209 -22.41 9.13 -14.88
C GLU A 209 -22.30 10.61 -15.28
N ASN A 210 -21.79 10.91 -16.47
CA ASN A 210 -21.72 12.29 -16.98
C ASN A 210 -23.12 12.92 -17.08
N GLN A 211 -24.11 12.20 -17.62
CA GLN A 211 -25.49 12.71 -17.66
C GLN A 211 -26.05 13.00 -16.27
N ASN A 212 -25.72 12.18 -15.27
CA ASN A 212 -26.15 12.41 -13.89
C ASN A 212 -25.42 13.61 -13.25
N LEU A 213 -24.14 13.80 -13.55
CA LEU A 213 -23.39 14.98 -13.12
C LEU A 213 -23.95 16.25 -13.78
N GLU A 214 -24.23 16.24 -15.08
CA GLU A 214 -24.87 17.36 -15.78
C GLU A 214 -26.22 17.73 -15.16
N LYS A 215 -27.06 16.74 -14.82
CA LYS A 215 -28.32 16.98 -14.11
C LYS A 215 -28.09 17.66 -12.75
N LYS A 216 -27.10 17.21 -11.98
CA LYS A 216 -26.75 17.82 -10.68
C LYS A 216 -26.26 19.25 -10.85
N VAL A 217 -25.40 19.51 -11.84
CA VAL A 217 -24.91 20.86 -12.16
C VAL A 217 -26.09 21.76 -12.52
N ASN A 218 -27.01 21.32 -13.40
CA ASN A 218 -28.19 22.10 -13.75
C ASN A 218 -29.05 22.45 -12.52
N VAL A 219 -29.24 21.51 -11.59
CA VAL A 219 -29.96 21.79 -10.33
C VAL A 219 -29.23 22.85 -9.50
N LEU A 220 -27.90 22.75 -9.36
CA LEU A 220 -27.12 23.74 -8.64
C LEU A 220 -27.15 25.12 -9.33
N GLU A 221 -27.10 25.18 -10.65
CA GLU A 221 -27.22 26.42 -11.43
C GLU A 221 -28.59 27.09 -11.23
N THR A 222 -29.69 26.30 -11.19
CA THR A 222 -31.02 26.83 -10.89
C THR A 222 -31.09 27.41 -9.48
N LYS A 223 -30.61 26.68 -8.47
CA LYS A 223 -30.55 27.17 -7.08
C LYS A 223 -29.68 28.41 -6.93
N LEU A 224 -28.55 28.46 -7.63
CA LEU A 224 -27.68 29.63 -7.64
C LEU A 224 -28.40 30.85 -8.25
N SER A 225 -29.14 30.65 -9.34
CA SER A 225 -29.94 31.70 -9.97
C SER A 225 -31.03 32.22 -9.03
N GLU A 226 -31.73 31.32 -8.33
CA GLU A 226 -32.72 31.68 -7.30
C GLU A 226 -32.08 32.47 -6.16
N ALA A 227 -30.91 32.04 -5.66
CA ALA A 227 -30.19 32.74 -4.61
C ALA A 227 -29.76 34.16 -5.03
N ILE A 228 -29.28 34.33 -6.27
CA ILE A 228 -28.93 35.64 -6.82
C ILE A 228 -30.18 36.55 -6.90
N MET A 229 -31.33 36.01 -7.33
CA MET A 229 -32.59 36.76 -7.37
C MET A 229 -33.03 37.22 -5.98
N ILE A 230 -32.98 36.33 -4.98
CA ILE A 230 -33.32 36.66 -3.59
C ILE A 230 -32.37 37.74 -3.04
N GLN A 231 -31.07 37.63 -3.33
CA GLN A 231 -30.08 38.61 -2.91
C GLN A 231 -30.37 39.99 -3.51
N TYR A 232 -30.72 40.04 -4.80
CA TYR A 232 -31.13 41.28 -5.47
C TYR A 232 -32.41 41.88 -4.86
N GLU A 233 -33.41 41.05 -4.54
CA GLU A 233 -34.64 41.49 -3.88
C GLU A 233 -34.38 42.05 -2.47
N LEU A 234 -33.51 41.42 -1.70
CA LEU A 234 -33.07 41.91 -0.38
C LEU A 234 -32.37 43.27 -0.49
N GLU A 235 -31.50 43.44 -1.47
CA GLU A 235 -30.76 44.69 -1.69
C GLU A 235 -31.68 45.82 -2.19
N ARG A 236 -32.70 45.48 -2.99
CA ARG A 236 -33.78 46.39 -3.38
C ARG A 236 -34.66 46.81 -2.19
N ALA A 237 -35.02 45.87 -1.32
CA ALA A 237 -35.79 46.17 -0.11
C ALA A 237 -35.01 47.08 0.86
N LYS A 238 -33.69 46.88 0.97
CA LYS A 238 -32.79 47.74 1.76
C LYS A 238 -32.62 49.15 1.19
N SER A 239 -32.72 49.31 -0.13
CA SER A 239 -32.53 50.59 -0.83
C SER A 239 -33.83 51.37 -1.07
N SER A 240 -35.00 50.79 -0.79
CA SER A 240 -36.30 51.47 -0.83
C SER A 240 -36.58 52.19 0.51
N PRO A 241 -36.52 53.53 0.59
CA PRO A 241 -36.95 54.24 1.77
C PRO A 241 -38.46 54.44 1.68
N ASP A 242 -39.25 53.75 2.52
CA ASP A 242 -40.67 54.08 2.67
C ASP A 242 -40.82 55.33 3.56
N PRO A 243 -41.29 56.48 3.05
CA PRO A 243 -41.55 57.66 3.84
C PRO A 243 -43.01 57.65 4.28
N GLY A 244 -43.30 56.88 5.33
CA GLY A 244 -44.50 57.13 6.13
C GLY A 244 -45.25 55.92 6.62
N MET A 245 -44.88 55.42 7.79
CA MET A 245 -45.87 54.98 8.79
C MET A 245 -45.41 55.37 10.19
N THR A 246 -45.77 56.59 10.58
CA THR A 246 -45.84 56.98 11.99
C THR A 246 -47.17 56.47 12.57
N LYS A 247 -47.07 55.78 13.71
CA LYS A 247 -48.11 55.42 14.71
C LYS A 247 -48.91 54.15 14.41
N PHE A 248 -48.61 53.05 15.12
CA PHE A 248 -49.30 52.58 16.34
C PHE A 248 -48.74 51.20 16.81
N ALA A 249 -48.76 51.01 18.14
CA ALA A 249 -48.55 49.79 18.94
C ALA A 249 -47.10 49.42 19.36
N PRO A 250 -46.89 48.97 20.62
CA PRO A 250 -45.58 48.69 21.18
C PRO A 250 -44.99 47.43 20.53
N ALA A 251 -43.68 47.45 20.37
CA ALA A 251 -42.85 46.44 19.74
C ALA A 251 -43.20 45.01 20.19
N THR A 252 -43.83 44.24 19.29
CA THR A 252 -43.62 42.80 19.24
C THR A 252 -42.24 42.59 18.64
N ASP A 253 -41.40 41.86 19.36
CA ASP A 253 -40.00 41.60 19.07
C ASP A 253 -39.86 40.70 17.83
N ILE A 254 -39.96 41.28 16.64
CA ILE A 254 -39.71 40.60 15.36
C ILE A 254 -38.20 40.41 15.13
N HIS A 255 -37.36 40.94 16.02
CA HIS A 255 -35.93 40.71 15.95
C HIS A 255 -35.58 39.28 16.37
N GLY A 256 -36.38 38.67 17.25
CA GLY A 256 -36.24 37.27 17.65
C GLY A 256 -36.40 36.29 16.48
N GLU A 257 -37.47 36.40 15.69
CA GLU A 257 -37.74 35.48 14.57
C GLU A 257 -36.71 35.61 13.44
N LEU A 258 -36.23 36.83 13.14
CA LEU A 258 -35.17 37.02 12.15
C LEU A 258 -33.82 36.45 12.63
N HIS A 259 -33.46 36.66 13.91
CA HIS A 259 -32.26 36.06 14.48
C HIS A 259 -32.34 34.53 14.54
N GLU A 260 -33.54 33.98 14.76
CA GLU A 260 -33.80 32.55 14.78
C GLU A 260 -33.67 31.95 13.38
N THR A 261 -34.17 32.65 12.35
CA THR A 261 -33.99 32.23 10.94
C THR A 261 -32.54 32.39 10.46
N GLU A 262 -31.83 33.43 10.89
CA GLU A 262 -30.41 33.64 10.58
C GLU A 262 -29.53 32.57 11.24
N ASN A 263 -29.78 32.25 12.51
CA ASN A 263 -29.11 31.15 13.22
C ASN A 263 -29.45 29.76 12.63
N LYS A 264 -30.65 29.59 12.08
CA LYS A 264 -31.07 28.36 11.41
C LYS A 264 -30.43 28.19 10.03
N LEU A 265 -30.24 29.28 9.30
CA LEU A 265 -29.51 29.28 8.02
C LEU A 265 -27.99 29.13 8.20
N LEU A 266 -27.41 29.73 9.26
CA LEU A 266 -26.00 29.56 9.63
C LEU A 266 -25.68 28.16 10.16
N SER A 267 -26.66 27.43 10.72
CA SER A 267 -26.49 26.03 11.14
C SER A 267 -26.74 25.01 10.03
N GLU A 268 -27.37 25.41 8.91
CA GLU A 268 -27.53 24.59 7.70
C GLU A 268 -26.35 24.74 6.70
N LEU A 269 -25.50 25.74 6.89
CA LEU A 269 -24.19 25.82 6.23
C LEU A 269 -23.20 24.89 6.95
N GLU A 270 -23.20 23.63 6.52
CA GLU A 270 -22.17 22.64 6.87
C GLU A 270 -20.80 23.16 6.37
N HIS A 271 -20.08 23.86 7.23
CA HIS A 271 -18.64 24.05 7.04
C HIS A 271 -17.99 22.67 7.22
N ASP A 272 -17.42 22.13 6.15
CA ASP A 272 -16.54 20.96 6.11
C ASP A 272 -15.21 21.19 6.88
N ASP A 273 -15.24 21.99 7.94
CA ASP A 273 -14.12 22.21 8.86
C ASP A 273 -14.49 21.57 10.20
N PRO A 274 -13.78 20.51 10.64
CA PRO A 274 -14.03 19.91 11.95
C PRO A 274 -13.58 20.89 13.04
N GLU A 275 -14.52 21.69 13.54
CA GLU A 275 -14.30 22.55 14.70
C GLU A 275 -14.22 21.68 15.97
N LEU A 276 -13.04 21.11 16.21
CA LEU A 276 -12.68 20.33 17.39
C LEU A 276 -12.69 21.22 18.64
N LYS A 277 -13.87 21.45 19.22
CA LYS A 277 -14.05 22.08 20.54
C LYS A 277 -13.84 21.12 21.72
N SER A 278 -13.05 20.07 21.55
CA SER A 278 -12.56 19.31 22.70
C SER A 278 -11.26 19.95 23.19
N GLU A 279 -11.27 20.56 24.38
CA GLU A 279 -10.03 20.91 25.09
C GLU A 279 -9.22 19.63 25.33
N ALA A 280 -8.38 19.28 24.37
CA ALA A 280 -7.52 18.12 24.44
C ALA A 280 -6.25 18.55 25.18
N LYS A 281 -5.97 17.87 26.29
CA LYS A 281 -4.86 18.17 27.20
C LYS A 281 -3.73 17.19 26.92
N ALA A 282 -2.49 17.69 26.90
CA ALA A 282 -1.31 16.84 26.76
C ALA A 282 -0.70 16.56 28.14
N VAL A 283 -0.46 15.29 28.46
CA VAL A 283 0.17 14.87 29.73
C VAL A 283 1.36 13.96 29.45
N LYS A 284 2.47 14.20 30.15
CA LYS A 284 3.69 13.38 30.05
C LYS A 284 3.65 12.29 31.11
N LEU A 285 3.75 11.04 30.67
CA LEU A 285 3.77 9.86 31.53
C LEU A 285 5.20 9.59 32.03
N GLU A 286 5.32 9.02 33.23
CA GLU A 286 6.61 8.72 33.86
C GLU A 286 7.45 7.70 33.08
N SER A 287 6.81 6.90 32.21
CA SER A 287 7.47 5.96 31.30
C SER A 287 8.09 6.61 30.05
N GLY A 288 8.09 7.95 29.97
CA GLY A 288 8.73 8.70 28.89
C GLY A 288 7.88 8.92 27.63
N GLY A 289 6.57 8.67 27.70
CA GLY A 289 5.62 8.92 26.60
C GLY A 289 4.70 10.11 26.88
N SER A 290 4.19 10.75 25.83
CA SER A 290 3.18 11.81 25.94
C SER A 290 1.82 11.29 25.48
N LEU A 291 0.78 11.52 26.28
CA LEU A 291 -0.60 11.15 25.98
C LEU A 291 -1.40 12.42 25.65
N TYR A 292 -2.14 12.37 24.54
CA TYR A 292 -3.04 13.44 24.10
C TYR A 292 -4.45 12.90 24.01
N SER A 293 -5.36 13.42 24.82
CA SER A 293 -6.75 13.01 24.84
C SER A 293 -7.63 14.06 25.50
N SER A 294 -8.94 13.86 25.46
CA SER A 294 -9.89 14.72 26.17
C SER A 294 -9.62 14.68 27.69
N THR A 295 -9.81 15.82 28.35
CA THR A 295 -9.58 16.01 29.80
C THR A 295 -10.24 14.92 30.66
N GLU A 296 -11.44 14.47 30.27
CA GLU A 296 -12.18 13.42 30.98
C GLU A 296 -11.53 12.03 30.86
N SER A 297 -10.91 11.73 29.72
CA SER A 297 -10.27 10.43 29.45
C SER A 297 -8.94 10.30 30.17
N ILE A 298 -8.21 11.40 30.33
CA ILE A 298 -6.90 11.42 31.00
C ILE A 298 -7.03 11.15 32.50
N ASN A 299 -8.05 11.72 33.15
CA ASN A 299 -8.30 11.52 34.58
C ASN A 299 -8.69 10.08 34.95
N LYS A 300 -9.21 9.30 33.99
CA LYS A 300 -9.55 7.88 34.19
C LYS A 300 -8.34 6.93 34.03
N VAL A 301 -7.29 7.36 33.31
CA VAL A 301 -6.13 6.51 32.97
C VAL A 301 -4.90 6.84 33.82
N ALA A 302 -4.79 8.06 34.35
CA ALA A 302 -3.62 8.51 35.09
C ALA A 302 -3.99 8.99 36.50
N THR A 303 -4.08 8.07 37.45
CA THR A 303 -4.27 8.40 38.88
C THR A 303 -3.04 9.05 39.53
N ASP A 304 -1.87 9.01 38.88
CA ASP A 304 -0.60 9.55 39.38
C ASP A 304 0.18 10.36 38.32
N ALA A 305 -0.49 11.21 37.53
CA ALA A 305 0.21 12.14 36.62
C ALA A 305 0.40 13.53 37.25
N LYS A 306 1.65 14.00 37.29
CA LYS A 306 1.96 15.40 37.62
C LYS A 306 1.51 16.31 36.49
N GLU A 307 0.60 17.22 36.82
CA GLU A 307 0.12 18.28 35.94
C GLU A 307 1.28 19.20 35.52
N ILE A 308 1.43 19.43 34.21
CA ILE A 308 2.30 20.49 33.71
C ILE A 308 1.53 21.79 33.96
N GLN A 309 1.89 22.51 35.03
CA GLN A 309 1.44 23.88 35.23
C GLN A 309 1.98 24.72 34.07
N VAL A 310 1.06 25.22 33.25
CA VAL A 310 1.35 26.16 32.18
C VAL A 310 1.69 27.49 32.85
N GLY A 311 2.98 27.70 33.11
CA GLY A 311 3.53 29.02 33.37
C GLY A 311 3.48 29.85 32.09
N GLU A 312 3.20 31.14 32.24
CA GLU A 312 2.91 32.13 31.19
C GLU A 312 4.04 32.39 30.16
N ASP A 313 5.09 31.57 30.12
CA ASP A 313 6.25 31.72 29.23
C ASP A 313 6.35 30.63 28.13
N ALA A 314 5.35 29.76 27.99
CA ALA A 314 5.37 28.65 27.03
C ALA A 314 4.58 28.93 25.72
N SER A 315 4.56 30.18 25.25
CA SER A 315 4.31 30.45 23.83
C SER A 315 5.57 30.18 23.00
N LEU A 316 6.07 28.95 23.07
CA LEU A 316 6.94 28.41 22.04
C LEU A 316 6.10 27.35 21.34
N SER A 317 5.41 27.81 20.30
CA SER A 317 4.56 26.98 19.45
C SER A 317 5.33 25.74 19.00
N ILE A 318 4.66 24.58 18.88
CA ILE A 318 5.25 23.39 18.24
C ILE A 318 5.90 23.75 16.91
N LEU A 319 5.36 24.75 16.21
CA LEU A 319 5.94 25.30 14.98
C LEU A 319 7.30 25.97 15.20
N ASP A 320 7.52 26.70 16.29
CA ASP A 320 8.83 27.30 16.63
C ASP A 320 9.86 26.22 17.00
N GLU A 321 9.43 25.17 17.71
CA GLU A 321 10.32 24.04 18.01
C GLU A 321 10.67 23.27 16.73
N LEU A 322 9.69 23.03 15.85
CA LEU A 322 9.92 22.38 14.56
C LEU A 322 10.78 23.24 13.63
N GLU A 323 10.56 24.56 13.64
CA GLU A 323 11.35 25.51 12.87
C GLU A 323 12.78 25.58 13.40
N SER A 324 12.98 25.60 14.72
CA SER A 324 14.31 25.52 15.34
C SER A 324 15.03 24.20 15.02
N GLN A 325 14.31 23.07 15.07
CA GLN A 325 14.85 21.76 14.67
C GLN A 325 15.20 21.73 13.18
N TYR A 326 14.36 22.29 12.32
CA TYR A 326 14.62 22.41 10.88
C TYR A 326 15.82 23.31 10.59
N GLN A 327 15.92 24.48 11.24
CA GLN A 327 17.05 25.41 11.09
C GLN A 327 18.37 24.79 11.59
N SER A 328 18.33 24.06 12.70
CA SER A 328 19.47 23.32 13.23
C SER A 328 19.94 22.21 12.27
N LEU A 329 18.99 21.45 11.72
CA LEU A 329 19.29 20.43 10.72
C LEU A 329 19.83 21.04 9.43
N PHE A 330 19.26 22.15 8.97
CA PHE A 330 19.69 22.89 7.80
C PHE A 330 21.13 23.40 7.98
N THR A 331 21.45 23.99 9.13
CA THR A 331 22.81 24.45 9.45
C THR A 331 23.80 23.29 9.48
N LYS A 332 23.38 22.13 10.01
CA LYS A 332 24.20 20.92 10.02
C LYS A 332 24.46 20.36 8.62
N TYR A 333 23.46 20.37 7.74
CA TYR A 333 23.63 19.99 6.33
C TYR A 333 24.51 20.99 5.58
N GLN A 334 24.32 22.29 5.81
CA GLN A 334 25.15 23.33 5.21
C GLN A 334 26.62 23.19 5.66
N ALA A 335 26.86 22.88 6.93
CA ALA A 335 28.20 22.55 7.44
C ALA A 335 28.75 21.24 6.84
N LEU A 336 27.92 20.22 6.60
CA LEU A 336 28.32 18.99 5.93
C LEU A 336 28.73 19.25 4.47
N ILE A 337 27.99 20.11 3.78
CA ILE A 337 28.29 20.51 2.40
C ILE A 337 29.58 21.35 2.36
N GLN A 338 29.75 22.28 3.30
CA GLN A 338 30.99 23.07 3.41
C GLN A 338 32.20 22.21 3.79
N THR A 339 32.04 21.20 4.65
CA THR A 339 33.14 20.26 4.99
C THR A 339 33.44 19.28 3.85
N LYS A 340 32.45 18.91 3.04
CA LYS A 340 32.69 18.15 1.79
C LYS A 340 33.43 19.00 0.76
N ASN A 341 33.08 20.28 0.62
CA ASN A 341 33.78 21.20 -0.29
C ASN A 341 35.19 21.56 0.23
N LYS A 342 35.40 21.65 1.55
CA LYS A 342 36.74 21.82 2.16
C LYS A 342 37.61 20.56 2.10
N LYS A 343 37.03 19.36 2.04
CA LYS A 343 37.73 18.08 1.80
C LYS A 343 38.05 17.83 0.31
N GLY A 344 37.70 18.75 -0.58
CA GLY A 344 38.06 18.68 -1.99
C GLY A 344 39.48 19.13 -2.29
N ASP A 345 40.13 19.87 -1.39
CA ASP A 345 41.43 20.51 -1.65
C ASP A 345 42.62 19.94 -0.88
N ASP A 346 42.40 19.08 0.13
CA ASP A 346 43.49 18.48 0.90
C ASP A 346 43.27 16.99 1.20
N ASP A 347 44.23 16.19 0.74
CA ASP A 347 44.74 14.96 1.37
C ASP A 347 44.24 13.57 0.89
N ASP A 348 45.09 12.99 0.04
CA ASP A 348 45.19 11.59 -0.44
C ASP A 348 45.31 10.55 0.71
N GLY A 349 45.49 10.96 1.97
CA GLY A 349 45.60 10.09 3.15
C GLY A 349 44.28 9.50 3.70
N SER A 350 43.11 9.96 3.26
CA SER A 350 41.82 9.62 3.92
C SER A 350 41.21 8.27 3.50
N ARG A 351 41.62 7.71 2.35
CA ARG A 351 41.10 6.42 1.88
C ARG A 351 41.56 5.23 2.73
N GLN A 352 42.78 5.29 3.27
CA GLN A 352 43.35 4.22 4.09
C GLN A 352 42.66 4.08 5.47
N ARG A 353 42.17 5.19 6.04
CA ARG A 353 41.56 5.21 7.39
C ARG A 353 40.10 4.74 7.43
N LEU A 354 39.37 4.83 6.33
CA LEU A 354 37.97 4.37 6.27
C LEU A 354 37.87 2.84 6.21
N ALA A 355 38.79 2.17 5.48
CA ALA A 355 38.86 0.71 5.41
C ALA A 355 39.11 0.05 6.79
N HIS A 356 39.85 0.70 7.68
CA HIS A 356 40.15 0.16 9.02
C HIS A 356 38.96 0.20 10.00
N LYS A 357 37.97 1.09 9.79
CA LYS A 357 36.80 1.21 10.67
C LYS A 357 35.68 0.24 10.32
N GLU A 358 35.52 -0.10 9.05
CA GLU A 358 34.52 -1.08 8.58
C GLU A 358 34.85 -2.50 9.09
N VAL A 359 36.14 -2.85 9.11
CA VAL A 359 36.61 -4.15 9.63
C VAL A 359 36.42 -4.26 11.15
N GLN A 360 36.50 -3.17 11.91
CA GLN A 360 36.24 -3.17 13.36
C GLN A 360 34.76 -3.29 13.71
N THR A 361 33.85 -2.77 12.88
CA THR A 361 32.40 -2.84 13.18
C THR A 361 31.84 -4.25 12.97
N LEU A 362 32.29 -4.96 11.93
CA LEU A 362 31.92 -6.36 11.69
C LEU A 362 32.49 -7.31 12.76
N LEU A 363 33.70 -7.05 13.26
CA LEU A 363 34.31 -7.86 14.31
C LEU A 363 33.62 -7.67 15.68
N HIS A 364 33.19 -6.44 15.99
CA HIS A 364 32.45 -6.14 17.22
C HIS A 364 31.03 -6.75 17.21
N ILE A 365 30.38 -6.84 16.05
CA ILE A 365 29.05 -7.48 15.91
C ILE A 365 29.16 -9.02 15.99
N THR A 366 30.24 -9.60 15.48
CA THR A 366 30.43 -11.07 15.47
C THR A 366 30.96 -11.63 16.78
N LEU A 367 31.72 -10.86 17.56
CA LEU A 367 32.25 -11.29 18.86
C LEU A 367 31.36 -10.93 20.06
N ASN A 368 30.43 -9.97 19.94
CA ASN A 368 29.48 -9.64 21.01
C ASN A 368 28.20 -10.48 20.97
N ARG A 369 28.34 -11.81 20.92
CA ARG A 369 27.23 -12.74 21.13
C ARG A 369 26.75 -12.77 22.58
N ASP A 370 27.55 -12.26 23.52
CA ASP A 370 27.31 -12.37 24.96
C ASP A 370 27.09 -11.01 25.67
N TYR A 371 26.87 -9.90 24.94
CA TYR A 371 26.74 -8.57 25.55
C TYR A 371 25.33 -8.20 26.05
N TYR A 372 24.40 -9.15 26.11
CA TYR A 372 23.09 -8.97 26.74
C TYR A 372 22.81 -10.09 27.72
N GLN A 373 23.65 -10.12 28.75
CA GLN A 373 23.47 -10.96 29.91
C GLN A 373 23.52 -10.08 31.17
N ASP A 374 22.78 -8.97 31.16
CA ASP A 374 22.36 -8.28 32.37
C ASP A 374 21.12 -7.40 32.09
N GLY A 375 20.14 -7.44 32.99
CA GLY A 375 18.87 -6.72 32.89
C GLY A 375 17.75 -7.51 32.21
N GLY A 376 16.95 -8.24 33.00
CA GLY A 376 15.86 -9.13 32.60
C GLY A 376 14.64 -8.49 31.92
N HIS A 377 14.81 -7.52 31.03
CA HIS A 377 13.72 -6.95 30.24
C HIS A 377 13.94 -7.18 28.74
N ILE A 378 13.50 -8.34 28.26
CA ILE A 378 13.35 -8.59 26.82
C ILE A 378 12.26 -7.65 26.29
N PRO A 379 12.53 -6.83 25.26
CA PRO A 379 11.50 -6.02 24.64
C PRO A 379 10.33 -6.88 24.15
N PRO A 380 9.06 -6.46 24.32
CA PRO A 380 7.88 -7.30 24.11
C PRO A 380 7.77 -7.84 22.67
N TYR A 381 8.22 -7.07 21.68
CA TYR A 381 8.26 -7.53 20.28
C TYR A 381 9.19 -8.74 20.09
N LYS A 382 10.27 -8.84 20.87
CA LYS A 382 11.27 -9.90 20.73
C LYS A 382 10.78 -11.22 21.35
N ALA A 383 9.92 -11.15 22.37
CA ALA A 383 9.17 -12.29 22.86
C ALA A 383 8.14 -12.77 21.83
N LEU A 384 7.41 -11.84 21.20
CA LEU A 384 6.48 -12.15 20.12
C LEU A 384 7.17 -12.87 18.96
N PHE A 385 8.33 -12.38 18.50
CA PHE A 385 9.11 -13.07 17.46
C PHE A 385 9.54 -14.47 17.90
N LYS A 386 9.95 -14.63 19.16
CA LYS A 386 10.34 -15.95 19.70
C LYS A 386 9.17 -16.93 19.65
N ASP A 387 7.97 -16.49 20.00
CA ASP A 387 6.75 -17.30 19.98
C ASP A 387 6.27 -17.57 18.54
N ILE A 388 6.36 -16.60 17.63
CA ILE A 388 6.09 -16.78 16.21
C ILE A 388 7.03 -17.84 15.62
N PHE A 389 8.34 -17.74 15.88
CA PHE A 389 9.31 -18.72 15.38
C PHE A 389 9.20 -20.09 16.04
N ALA A 390 8.75 -20.16 17.30
CA ALA A 390 8.44 -21.42 17.96
C ALA A 390 7.21 -22.08 17.33
N THR A 391 6.16 -21.30 17.07
CA THR A 391 4.92 -21.77 16.43
C THR A 391 5.17 -22.20 14.98
N LEU A 392 5.94 -21.44 14.21
CA LEU A 392 6.34 -21.82 12.85
C LEU A 392 7.19 -23.09 12.83
N ARG A 393 8.09 -23.29 13.81
CA ARG A 393 8.85 -24.54 13.93
C ARG A 393 7.96 -25.71 14.31
N LYS A 394 6.99 -25.51 15.20
CA LYS A 394 6.04 -26.55 15.61
C LYS A 394 5.12 -26.95 14.46
N ASN A 395 4.56 -25.98 13.73
CA ASN A 395 3.76 -26.25 12.53
C ASN A 395 4.57 -26.95 11.43
N ARG A 396 5.84 -26.59 11.25
CA ARG A 396 6.73 -27.28 10.30
C ARG A 396 6.99 -28.74 10.67
N ILE A 397 7.02 -29.06 11.96
CA ILE A 397 7.21 -30.44 12.47
C ILE A 397 5.89 -31.23 12.38
N GLU A 398 4.74 -30.58 12.61
CA GLU A 398 3.41 -31.21 12.53
C GLU A 398 2.95 -31.48 11.08
N GLU A 399 3.33 -30.65 10.10
CA GLU A 399 3.02 -30.88 8.67
C GLU A 399 3.90 -31.96 8.01
N ASN A 400 5.02 -32.35 8.61
CA ASN A 400 5.93 -33.32 7.99
C ASN A 400 6.78 -34.10 9.02
N PRO A 401 6.21 -35.12 9.70
CA PRO A 401 6.90 -35.86 10.75
C PRO A 401 8.11 -36.68 10.28
N ASP A 402 8.22 -36.95 8.97
CA ASP A 402 9.27 -37.82 8.41
C ASP A 402 10.54 -37.07 7.95
N ALA A 403 10.53 -35.73 7.86
CA ALA A 403 11.68 -34.97 7.34
C ALA A 403 12.80 -34.72 8.38
N ASP A 404 12.52 -34.85 9.69
CA ASP A 404 13.46 -34.54 10.77
C ASP A 404 14.07 -35.77 11.47
N ALA A 405 13.73 -36.99 11.03
CA ALA A 405 14.40 -38.21 11.45
C ALA A 405 15.76 -38.39 10.71
N ASP A 406 15.81 -38.04 9.43
CA ASP A 406 17.01 -38.23 8.59
C ASP A 406 18.17 -37.27 8.93
N LYS A 407 17.88 -36.11 9.52
CA LYS A 407 18.96 -35.19 9.97
C LYS A 407 19.59 -35.57 11.30
N ARG A 408 18.92 -36.36 12.13
CA ARG A 408 19.48 -36.81 13.42
C ARG A 408 20.42 -38.01 13.29
N ASN A 409 20.29 -38.82 12.23
CA ASN A 409 21.21 -39.93 11.96
C ASN A 409 22.47 -39.53 11.16
N SER A 410 22.54 -38.31 10.62
CA SER A 410 23.72 -37.82 9.88
C SER A 410 24.72 -37.00 10.72
N MET A 411 24.43 -36.74 12.01
CA MET A 411 25.26 -35.91 12.88
C MET A 411 26.00 -36.69 14.00
N CYS A 412 26.07 -38.01 13.90
CA CYS A 412 26.88 -38.84 14.80
C CYS A 412 28.12 -39.40 14.08
N SER A 413 29.08 -38.52 13.79
CA SER A 413 30.46 -38.89 13.47
C SER A 413 31.38 -37.97 14.27
N PRO A 414 32.03 -38.43 15.34
CA PRO A 414 32.99 -37.61 16.07
C PRO A 414 34.29 -37.50 15.27
N LEU A 415 34.54 -36.31 14.72
CA LEU A 415 35.84 -35.88 14.22
C LEU A 415 36.72 -35.50 15.42
N THR A 416 37.52 -36.45 15.92
CA THR A 416 38.69 -36.15 16.73
C THR A 416 39.83 -35.73 15.80
N SER A 417 40.29 -34.48 15.91
CA SER A 417 41.58 -34.03 15.37
C SER A 417 42.55 -33.80 16.53
N PRO A 418 43.80 -34.32 16.47
CA PRO A 418 44.75 -34.20 17.55
C PRO A 418 45.50 -32.87 17.45
N CYS A 419 45.59 -32.14 18.56
CA CYS A 419 46.58 -31.07 18.72
C CYS A 419 47.61 -31.48 19.76
N VAL A 420 48.84 -31.19 19.40
CA VAL A 420 50.10 -31.57 20.02
C VAL A 420 50.27 -30.82 21.33
N ASP A 421 50.49 -31.55 22.43
CA ASP A 421 51.21 -31.01 23.58
C ASP A 421 52.18 -32.05 24.11
N GLY A 422 53.45 -31.66 24.14
CA GLY A 422 54.56 -32.47 24.60
C GLY A 422 54.60 -32.54 26.12
N ALA A 423 54.57 -33.75 26.65
CA ALA A 423 55.07 -34.04 27.98
C ALA A 423 55.95 -35.29 27.93
N LYS A 424 57.23 -35.05 28.25
CA LYS A 424 58.24 -36.07 28.54
C LYS A 424 57.76 -36.98 29.67
N GLY A 425 58.10 -38.27 29.58
CA GLY A 425 58.51 -39.02 30.76
C GLY A 425 57.83 -40.36 30.99
N LEU A 426 58.64 -41.41 30.78
CA LEU A 426 58.80 -42.59 31.63
C LEU A 426 57.79 -43.77 31.54
N ILE A 427 58.36 -44.91 31.09
CA ILE A 427 58.34 -46.27 31.67
C ILE A 427 56.95 -46.93 31.80
N ASP A 428 56.62 -48.05 31.16
CA ASP A 428 57.13 -49.42 31.29
C ASP A 428 56.45 -50.21 30.12
N GLY A 429 57.06 -51.11 29.38
CA GLY A 429 57.53 -52.41 29.83
C GLY A 429 56.89 -53.50 28.93
N ARG A 430 57.75 -54.23 28.21
CA ARG A 430 57.54 -55.40 27.32
C ARG A 430 57.13 -55.19 25.87
#